data_AF-A0A316KAH3-F1
#
_entry.id   AF-A0A316KAH3-F1
#
_cell.length_a   1.000
_cell.length_b   1.000
_cell.length_c   1.000
_cell.angle_alpha   90.00
_cell.angle_beta   90.00
_cell.angle_gamma   90.00
#
_symmetry.space_group_name_H-M   'P 1'
#
loop_
_entity.id
_entity.type
_entity.pdbx_description
1 polymer ?
#
loop_
_entity_poly.entity_id
_entity_poly.type
_entity_poly.pdbx_seq_one_letter_code
_entity_poly.pdbx_strand_id
1 'polypeptide(L)'
;MKKLISTLAFVLGVVALSFAQDVKNTAMSQGAAELATSKESGTYVYTLPDGTTEEQVTSAASYYPDYFTVSYDASSREATVTIKGEQAQSSQIMIRFLSGCGVRYVDVDGENHQLNLFYAEYLK
;
A
#
# COMPACT_ATOMS: atom_id res chain seq x y z
N MET A 1 -4.83 43.29 9.24
CA MET A 1 -5.53 42.55 8.16
C MET A 1 -4.56 41.88 7.19
N LYS A 2 -3.63 42.60 6.54
CA LYS A 2 -2.64 41.99 5.61
C LYS A 2 -1.82 40.83 6.22
N LYS A 3 -1.29 41.00 7.45
CA LYS A 3 -0.53 39.94 8.14
C LYS A 3 -1.38 38.72 8.51
N LEU A 4 -2.66 38.91 8.86
CA LEU A 4 -3.60 37.82 9.18
C LEU A 4 -3.95 37.01 7.92
N ILE A 5 -4.15 37.67 6.78
CA ILE A 5 -4.41 37.02 5.50
C ILE A 5 -3.17 36.21 5.03
N SER A 6 -1.96 36.76 5.21
CA SER A 6 -0.72 36.05 4.88
C SER A 6 -0.46 34.83 5.76
N THR A 7 -0.75 34.90 7.07
CA THR A 7 -0.63 33.75 7.98
C THR A 7 -1.67 32.67 7.66
N LEU A 8 -2.91 33.06 7.36
CA LEU A 8 -3.95 32.11 6.97
C LEU A 8 -3.63 31.40 5.65
N ALA A 9 -3.12 32.15 4.66
CA ALA A 9 -2.67 31.57 3.39
C ALA A 9 -1.48 30.61 3.56
N PHE A 10 -0.56 30.91 4.49
CA PHE A 10 0.56 30.02 4.81
C PHE A 10 0.09 28.71 5.48
N VAL A 11 -0.82 28.79 6.45
CA VAL A 11 -1.38 27.61 7.13
C VAL A 11 -2.18 26.74 6.16
N LEU A 12 -3.02 27.33 5.32
CA LEU A 12 -3.76 26.60 4.28
C LEU A 12 -2.83 25.93 3.26
N GLY A 13 -1.73 26.60 2.89
CA GLY A 13 -0.71 26.03 2.00
C GLY A 13 0.01 24.81 2.59
N VAL A 14 0.32 24.82 3.88
CA VAL A 14 0.98 23.69 4.56
C VAL A 14 0.06 22.47 4.63
N VAL A 15 -1.23 22.67 4.88
CA VAL A 15 -2.22 21.58 4.95
C VAL A 15 -2.44 20.91 3.58
N ALA A 16 -2.43 21.68 2.49
CA ALA A 16 -2.59 21.13 1.14
C ALA A 16 -1.39 20.28 0.68
N LEU A 17 -0.17 20.59 1.14
CA LEU A 17 1.04 19.83 0.80
C LEU A 17 1.08 18.44 1.46
N SER A 18 0.48 18.27 2.64
CA SER A 18 0.38 16.97 3.31
C SER A 18 -0.41 15.95 2.49
N PHE A 19 -1.55 16.34 1.92
CA PHE A 19 -2.37 15.43 1.10
C PHE A 19 -1.69 14.95 -0.19
N ALA A 20 -0.80 15.77 -0.76
CA ALA A 20 -0.06 15.40 -1.96
C ALA A 20 1.10 14.43 -1.68
N GLN A 21 1.58 14.35 -0.43
CA GLN A 21 2.64 13.40 -0.05
C GLN A 21 2.07 12.00 0.19
N ASP A 22 0.84 11.87 0.70
CA ASP A 22 0.24 10.56 0.99
C ASP A 22 0.05 9.71 -0.29
N VAL A 23 -0.26 10.33 -1.44
CA VAL A 23 -0.41 9.65 -2.74
C VAL A 23 0.86 8.89 -3.15
N LYS A 24 2.05 9.44 -2.86
CA LYS A 24 3.33 8.81 -3.25
C LYS A 24 3.68 7.57 -2.44
N ASN A 25 2.96 7.32 -1.35
CA ASN A 25 3.20 6.20 -0.44
C ASN A 25 1.94 5.36 -0.26
N THR A 26 0.95 5.49 -1.15
CA THR A 26 -0.31 4.75 -1.09
C THR A 26 -0.36 3.72 -2.20
N ALA A 27 -0.50 2.44 -1.84
CA ALA A 27 -0.85 1.40 -2.80
C ALA A 27 -2.37 1.33 -2.92
N MET A 28 -2.89 0.95 -4.09
CA MET A 28 -4.33 0.76 -4.29
C MET A 28 -4.66 -0.73 -4.29
N SER A 29 -5.66 -1.12 -3.50
CA SER A 29 -6.29 -2.45 -3.62
C SER A 29 -7.36 -2.45 -4.72
N GLN A 30 -7.94 -3.61 -5.00
CA GLN A 30 -9.13 -3.73 -5.86
C GLN A 30 -10.46 -3.56 -5.08
N GLY A 31 -10.39 -3.11 -3.82
CA GLY A 31 -11.56 -2.86 -2.97
C GLY A 31 -11.82 -3.95 -1.93
N ALA A 32 -12.71 -3.66 -0.98
CA ALA A 32 -12.95 -4.54 0.18
C ALA A 32 -13.54 -5.91 -0.23
N ALA A 33 -14.37 -5.94 -1.27
CA ALA A 33 -14.97 -7.16 -1.77
C ALA A 33 -13.94 -8.11 -2.40
N GLU A 34 -12.96 -7.55 -3.13
CA GLU A 34 -11.86 -8.34 -3.68
C GLU A 34 -10.97 -8.87 -2.55
N LEU A 35 -10.57 -8.02 -1.60
CA LEU A 35 -9.75 -8.41 -0.45
C LEU A 35 -10.36 -9.57 0.36
N ALA A 36 -11.69 -9.58 0.54
CA ALA A 36 -12.39 -10.69 1.17
C ALA A 36 -12.20 -12.01 0.38
N THR A 37 -12.24 -11.94 -0.95
CA THR A 37 -11.98 -13.08 -1.84
C THR A 37 -10.49 -13.46 -1.84
N SER A 38 -9.58 -12.50 -1.75
CA SER A 38 -8.13 -12.71 -1.66
C SER A 38 -7.74 -13.48 -0.40
N LYS A 39 -8.44 -13.24 0.72
CA LYS A 39 -8.23 -14.00 1.98
C LYS A 39 -8.50 -15.49 1.82
N GLU A 40 -9.49 -15.85 1.02
CA GLU A 40 -9.86 -17.24 0.77
C GLU A 40 -8.95 -17.88 -0.28
N SER A 41 -8.62 -17.12 -1.34
CA SER A 41 -7.83 -17.62 -2.47
C SER A 41 -6.31 -17.57 -2.24
N GLY A 42 -5.84 -16.79 -1.27
CA GLY A 42 -4.42 -16.55 -1.04
C GLY A 42 -3.76 -15.69 -2.11
N THR A 43 -4.52 -14.99 -2.97
CA THR A 43 -3.97 -14.12 -4.02
C THR A 43 -4.47 -12.71 -3.86
N TYR A 44 -3.55 -11.75 -3.71
CA TYR A 44 -3.85 -10.34 -3.51
C TYR A 44 -3.26 -9.51 -4.64
N VAL A 45 -3.98 -8.49 -5.09
CA VAL A 45 -3.52 -7.60 -6.16
C VAL A 45 -3.47 -6.16 -5.65
N TYR A 46 -2.33 -5.51 -5.86
CA TYR A 46 -2.13 -4.11 -5.49
C TYR A 46 -1.52 -3.34 -6.65
N THR A 47 -2.01 -2.13 -6.92
CA THR A 47 -1.28 -1.14 -7.71
C THR A 47 -0.32 -0.39 -6.80
N LEU A 48 0.99 -0.50 -7.04
CA LEU A 48 1.99 0.13 -6.20
C LEU A 48 2.12 1.65 -6.50
N PRO A 49 2.57 2.45 -5.51
CA PRO A 49 2.70 3.89 -5.67
C PRO A 49 3.61 4.29 -6.84
N ASP A 50 3.37 5.48 -7.38
CA ASP A 50 4.26 6.06 -8.38
C ASP A 50 5.68 6.21 -7.83
N GLY A 51 6.65 5.70 -8.58
CA GLY A 51 8.07 5.73 -8.22
C GLY A 51 8.60 4.45 -7.56
N THR A 52 7.74 3.47 -7.25
CA THR A 52 8.22 2.13 -6.88
C THR A 52 8.88 1.45 -8.09
N THR A 53 10.13 1.01 -7.93
CA THR A 53 10.89 0.36 -9.00
C THR A 53 10.78 -1.16 -8.94
N GLU A 54 10.93 -1.84 -10.08
CA GLU A 54 10.96 -3.30 -10.14
C GLU A 54 12.07 -3.91 -9.27
N GLU A 55 13.23 -3.23 -9.18
CA GLU A 55 14.32 -3.65 -8.30
C GLU A 55 13.93 -3.59 -6.82
N GLN A 56 13.20 -2.55 -6.40
CA GLN A 56 12.67 -2.45 -5.04
C GLN A 56 11.65 -3.57 -4.76
N VAL A 57 10.73 -3.84 -5.68
CA VAL A 57 9.73 -4.92 -5.54
C VAL A 57 10.42 -6.27 -5.41
N THR A 58 11.36 -6.56 -6.31
CA THR A 58 12.10 -7.82 -6.34
C THR A 58 12.93 -8.00 -5.07
N SER A 59 13.63 -6.95 -4.63
CA SER A 59 14.41 -6.95 -3.39
C SER A 59 13.52 -7.19 -2.18
N ALA A 60 12.41 -6.46 -2.04
CA ALA A 60 11.47 -6.60 -0.94
C ALA A 60 10.86 -8.01 -0.87
N ALA A 61 10.48 -8.60 -2.02
CA ALA A 61 9.93 -9.94 -2.09
C ALA A 61 10.98 -11.02 -1.74
N SER A 62 12.24 -10.82 -2.11
CA SER A 62 13.33 -11.80 -1.89
C SER A 62 13.58 -12.15 -0.42
N TYR A 63 13.15 -11.30 0.53
CA TYR A 63 13.27 -11.56 1.96
C TYR A 63 12.26 -12.59 2.49
N TYR A 64 11.22 -12.92 1.73
CA TYR A 64 10.07 -13.69 2.21
C TYR A 64 9.67 -14.87 1.29
N PRO A 65 10.63 -15.67 0.75
CA PRO A 65 10.35 -16.67 -0.28
C PRO A 65 9.44 -17.82 0.20
N ASP A 66 9.42 -18.08 1.51
CA ASP A 66 8.62 -19.14 2.14
C ASP A 66 7.17 -18.72 2.40
N TYR A 67 6.88 -17.41 2.37
CA TYR A 67 5.57 -16.87 2.73
C TYR A 67 4.70 -16.61 1.51
N PHE A 68 5.29 -16.06 0.44
CA PHE A 68 4.59 -15.74 -0.79
C PHE A 68 5.53 -15.62 -1.99
N THR A 69 4.94 -15.53 -3.17
CA THR A 69 5.58 -15.05 -4.40
C THR A 69 4.96 -13.74 -4.85
N VAL A 70 5.72 -12.94 -5.58
CA VAL A 70 5.25 -11.69 -6.17
C VAL A 70 5.48 -11.73 -7.68
N SER A 71 4.43 -11.47 -8.45
CA SER A 71 4.53 -11.11 -9.87
C SER A 71 4.30 -9.60 -9.99
N TYR A 72 5.15 -8.91 -10.75
CA TYR A 72 5.07 -7.46 -10.91
C TYR A 72 5.04 -7.08 -12.38
N ASP A 73 4.05 -6.28 -12.77
CA ASP A 73 3.97 -5.65 -14.08
C ASP A 73 4.38 -4.17 -13.96
N ALA A 74 5.57 -3.84 -14.46
CA ALA A 74 6.09 -2.48 -14.40
C ALA A 74 5.28 -1.45 -15.22
N SER A 75 4.49 -1.89 -16.20
CA SER A 75 3.68 -0.99 -17.04
C SER A 75 2.45 -0.46 -16.30
N SER A 76 1.82 -1.31 -15.50
CA SER A 76 0.65 -1.00 -14.67
C SER A 76 1.01 -0.73 -13.20
N ARG A 77 2.24 -1.05 -12.79
CA ARG A 77 2.71 -1.15 -11.39
C ARG A 77 1.92 -2.12 -10.54
N GLU A 78 1.25 -3.09 -11.18
CA GLU A 78 0.48 -4.09 -10.48
C GLU A 78 1.41 -5.15 -9.89
N ALA A 79 1.29 -5.37 -8.58
CA ALA A 79 1.93 -6.46 -7.86
C ALA A 79 0.87 -7.48 -7.43
N THR A 80 0.99 -8.69 -7.96
CA THR A 80 0.19 -9.85 -7.54
C THR A 80 0.98 -10.66 -6.53
N VAL A 81 0.49 -10.75 -5.30
CA VAL A 81 1.08 -11.52 -4.20
C VAL A 81 0.30 -12.82 -4.03
N THR A 82 0.98 -13.96 -4.18
CA THR A 82 0.40 -15.29 -3.98
C THR A 82 1.00 -15.94 -2.75
N ILE A 83 0.17 -16.21 -1.75
CA ILE A 83 0.54 -16.84 -0.48
C ILE A 83 0.92 -18.32 -0.71
N LYS A 84 2.00 -18.76 -0.08
CA LYS A 84 2.48 -20.16 -0.12
C LYS A 84 2.32 -20.89 1.21
N GLY A 85 2.28 -20.17 2.31
CA GLY A 85 2.25 -20.71 3.66
C GLY A 85 0.89 -20.58 4.35
N GLU A 86 0.91 -20.63 5.67
CA GLU A 86 -0.26 -20.37 6.51
C GLU A 86 -0.72 -18.91 6.29
N GLN A 87 -2.03 -18.75 6.05
CA GLN A 87 -2.59 -17.49 5.55
C GLN A 87 -2.39 -16.34 6.54
N ALA A 88 -2.64 -16.54 7.84
CA ALA A 88 -2.56 -15.47 8.83
C ALA A 88 -1.12 -14.96 8.99
N GLN A 89 -0.15 -15.86 9.11
CA GLN A 89 1.27 -15.51 9.19
C GLN A 89 1.74 -14.84 7.90
N SER A 90 1.41 -15.42 6.74
CA SER A 90 1.89 -14.91 5.45
C SER A 90 1.29 -13.54 5.11
N SER A 91 0.03 -13.29 5.48
CA SER A 91 -0.62 -11.98 5.32
C SER A 91 0.01 -10.90 6.21
N GLN A 92 0.48 -11.27 7.40
CA GLN A 92 1.25 -10.36 8.24
C GLN A 92 2.61 -10.03 7.62
N ILE A 93 3.28 -11.01 7.01
CA ILE A 93 4.57 -10.78 6.33
C ILE A 93 4.38 -9.97 5.03
N MET A 94 3.24 -10.12 4.33
CA MET A 94 2.89 -9.30 3.16
C MET A 94 2.91 -7.79 3.48
N ILE A 95 2.51 -7.39 4.69
CA ILE A 95 2.61 -5.98 5.13
C ILE A 95 4.07 -5.48 5.14
N ARG A 96 5.04 -6.34 5.49
CA ARG A 96 6.46 -5.97 5.45
C ARG A 96 6.96 -5.80 4.03
N PHE A 97 6.47 -6.63 3.10
CA PHE A 97 6.74 -6.46 1.67
C PHE A 97 6.19 -5.12 1.14
N LEU A 98 4.93 -4.79 1.45
CA LEU A 98 4.35 -3.49 1.08
C LEU A 98 5.18 -2.33 1.64
N SER A 99 5.56 -2.41 2.92
CA SER A 99 6.44 -1.41 3.54
C SER A 99 7.81 -1.32 2.84
N GLY A 100 8.39 -2.45 2.41
CA GLY A 100 9.65 -2.49 1.65
C GLY A 100 9.53 -1.84 0.27
N CYS A 101 8.33 -1.82 -0.31
CA CYS A 101 8.02 -1.11 -1.55
C CYS A 101 7.75 0.40 -1.35
N GLY A 102 7.94 0.93 -0.13
CA GLY A 102 7.70 2.32 0.23
C GLY A 102 6.25 2.66 0.58
N VAL A 103 5.38 1.65 0.64
CA VAL A 103 3.96 1.81 0.98
C VAL A 103 3.81 2.13 2.46
N ARG A 104 2.95 3.10 2.78
CA ARG A 104 2.55 3.49 4.13
C ARG A 104 1.05 3.37 4.34
N TYR A 105 0.28 3.50 3.26
CA TYR A 105 -1.17 3.38 3.25
C TYR A 105 -1.62 2.45 2.13
N VAL A 106 -2.79 1.83 2.31
CA VAL A 106 -3.51 1.11 1.26
C VAL A 106 -4.85 1.81 1.07
N ASP A 107 -5.15 2.20 -0.16
CA ASP A 107 -6.47 2.65 -0.57
C ASP A 107 -7.38 1.42 -0.70
N VAL A 108 -8.47 1.42 0.05
CA VAL A 108 -9.56 0.47 -0.07
C VAL A 108 -10.84 1.25 -0.34
N ASP A 109 -11.41 1.09 -1.53
CA ASP A 109 -12.64 1.76 -1.96
C ASP A 109 -12.60 3.30 -1.82
N GLY A 110 -11.41 3.90 -2.01
CA GLY A 110 -11.19 5.35 -1.91
C GLY A 110 -10.85 5.86 -0.51
N GLU A 111 -10.69 4.97 0.49
CA GLU A 111 -10.26 5.30 1.84
C GLU A 111 -8.82 4.83 2.11
N ASN A 112 -7.96 5.72 2.61
CA ASN A 112 -6.57 5.41 2.91
C ASN A 112 -6.41 4.82 4.32
N HIS A 113 -6.06 3.55 4.40
CA HIS A 113 -5.78 2.85 5.66
C HIS A 113 -4.27 2.75 5.88
N GLN A 114 -3.77 3.14 7.07
CA GLN A 114 -2.38 2.85 7.44
C GLN A 114 -2.14 1.33 7.44
N LEU A 115 -0.93 0.88 7.08
CA LEU A 115 -0.62 -0.55 6.94
C LEU A 115 -1.04 -1.43 8.14
N ASN A 116 -0.92 -0.93 9.36
CA ASN A 116 -1.34 -1.65 10.57
C ASN A 116 -2.88 -1.76 10.70
N LEU A 117 -3.61 -0.71 10.33
CA LEU A 117 -5.08 -0.70 10.31
C LEU A 117 -5.59 -1.55 9.16
N PHE A 118 -5.01 -1.40 7.96
CA PHE A 118 -5.30 -2.23 6.81
C PHE A 118 -5.18 -3.73 7.13
N TYR A 119 -4.09 -4.14 7.78
CA TYR A 119 -3.92 -5.52 8.22
C TYR A 119 -5.03 -5.97 9.17
N ALA A 120 -5.32 -5.17 10.20
CA ALA A 120 -6.29 -5.52 11.23
C ALA A 120 -7.72 -5.62 10.69
N GLU A 121 -8.07 -4.77 9.72
CA GLU A 121 -9.43 -4.65 9.17
C GLU A 121 -9.68 -5.60 8.00
N TYR A 122 -8.69 -5.78 7.12
CA TYR A 122 -8.89 -6.47 5.85
C TYR A 122 -8.12 -7.78 5.68
N LEU A 123 -7.07 -8.05 6.47
CA LEU A 123 -6.24 -9.25 6.27
C LEU A 123 -6.36 -10.28 7.38
N LYS A 124 -6.61 -9.84 8.62
CA LYS A 124 -6.72 -10.72 9.80
C LYS A 124 -7.95 -11.63 9.79
#